data_AF-A0A1R0Z3B3-F1
#
_entry.id   AF-A0A1R0Z3B3-F1
#
_cell.length_a   1.000
_cell.length_b   1.000
_cell.length_c   1.000
_cell.angle_alpha   90.00
_cell.angle_beta   90.00
_cell.angle_gamma   90.00
#
_symmetry.space_group_name_H-M   'P 1'
#
loop_
_entity.id
_entity.type
_entity.pdbx_description
1 polymer ?
#
loop_
_entity_poly.entity_id
_entity_poly.type
_entity_poly.pdbx_seq_one_letter_code
_entity_poly.pdbx_strand_id
1 'polypeptide(L)'
;MKKIIIGSVMGLTILLFFFFMLRHNNQSLEVKPDVMIPTAEYRVTDSSAPGLPMLITAEGADVIKVQATSGNLLLWNPPDYKVHNKGLELKIKSGDQIYWSPMDGENKQIDEPQDPKITVMAYHNNKQIGTSFVEIHKNALGVYTGEIPEVK
;
A
#
# COMPACT_ATOMS: atom_id res chain seq x y z
N MET A 1 -44.18 -56.04 -40.26
CA MET A 1 -44.41 -54.58 -40.23
C MET A 1 -44.59 -54.15 -38.78
N LYS A 2 -43.67 -53.34 -38.24
CA LYS A 2 -43.74 -52.73 -36.89
C LYS A 2 -43.26 -51.29 -37.04
N LYS A 3 -44.08 -50.33 -36.60
CA LYS A 3 -43.80 -48.89 -36.62
C LYS A 3 -42.87 -48.54 -35.45
N ILE A 4 -41.94 -47.61 -35.68
CA ILE A 4 -41.29 -46.82 -34.61
C ILE A 4 -41.40 -45.35 -35.02
N ILE A 5 -42.03 -44.58 -34.12
CA ILE A 5 -42.17 -43.13 -34.15
C ILE A 5 -41.08 -42.57 -33.22
N ILE A 6 -40.22 -41.67 -33.71
CA ILE A 6 -39.37 -40.79 -32.90
C ILE A 6 -39.31 -39.48 -33.68
N GLY A 7 -39.81 -38.32 -33.26
CA GLY A 7 -40.14 -37.87 -31.91
C GLY A 7 -39.04 -36.94 -31.38
N SER A 8 -39.13 -35.66 -31.74
CA SER A 8 -38.55 -34.49 -31.03
C SER A 8 -37.03 -34.32 -31.00
N VAL A 9 -36.48 -33.60 -31.99
CA VAL A 9 -35.19 -32.90 -31.90
C VAL A 9 -35.51 -31.41 -31.69
N MET A 10 -35.95 -31.03 -30.50
CA MET A 10 -36.15 -29.61 -30.18
C MET A 10 -36.09 -29.39 -28.66
N GLY A 11 -34.91 -29.59 -28.07
CA GLY A 11 -34.75 -29.43 -26.62
C GLY A 11 -33.30 -29.41 -26.11
N LEU A 12 -32.31 -29.23 -26.98
CA LEU A 12 -30.89 -29.33 -26.59
C LEU A 12 -30.02 -28.20 -27.16
N THR A 13 -30.58 -27.00 -27.29
CA THR A 13 -29.84 -25.83 -27.79
C THR A 13 -30.00 -24.58 -26.92
N ILE A 14 -30.71 -24.66 -25.78
CA ILE A 14 -30.90 -23.57 -24.83
C ILE A 14 -30.39 -23.97 -23.43
N LEU A 15 -29.27 -24.69 -23.37
CA LEU A 15 -28.54 -24.96 -22.11
C LEU A 15 -27.04 -24.63 -22.18
N LEU A 16 -26.61 -23.98 -23.28
CA LEU A 16 -25.21 -23.53 -23.45
C LEU A 16 -25.04 -22.01 -23.28
N PHE A 17 -26.14 -21.24 -23.19
CA PHE A 17 -26.08 -19.81 -22.91
C PHE A 17 -26.02 -19.44 -21.41
N PHE A 18 -26.27 -20.40 -20.51
CA PHE A 18 -26.21 -20.16 -19.06
C PHE A 18 -24.83 -20.39 -18.43
N PHE A 19 -23.89 -21.00 -19.17
CA PHE A 19 -22.56 -21.32 -18.63
C PHE A 19 -21.48 -20.26 -18.93
N PHE A 20 -21.76 -19.25 -19.76
CA PHE A 20 -20.82 -18.16 -20.03
C PHE A 20 -21.00 -16.92 -19.12
N MET A 21 -21.97 -16.95 -18.20
CA MET A 21 -22.30 -15.85 -17.28
C MET A 21 -21.83 -16.09 -15.84
N LEU A 22 -20.85 -16.99 -15.61
CA LEU A 22 -20.25 -17.21 -14.29
C LEU A 22 -18.74 -17.46 -14.37
N ARG A 23 -18.03 -16.58 -15.08
CA ARG A 23 -16.61 -16.35 -14.79
C ARG A 23 -16.39 -14.86 -14.54
N HIS A 24 -16.95 -14.36 -13.45
CA HIS A 24 -16.20 -13.32 -12.72
C HIS A 24 -14.90 -13.99 -12.29
N ASN A 25 -13.85 -13.79 -13.08
CA ASN A 25 -12.49 -14.01 -12.64
C ASN A 25 -12.27 -13.04 -11.47
N ASN A 26 -12.68 -13.44 -10.27
CA ASN A 26 -12.16 -12.91 -9.01
C ASN A 26 -10.72 -13.42 -8.85
N GLN A 27 -9.89 -13.23 -9.88
CA GLN A 27 -8.46 -13.18 -9.67
C GLN A 27 -8.28 -11.93 -8.82
N SER A 28 -8.21 -12.14 -7.50
CA SER A 28 -7.69 -11.13 -6.59
C SER A 28 -6.31 -10.82 -7.15
N LEU A 29 -6.20 -9.75 -7.93
CA LEU A 29 -4.91 -9.21 -8.30
C LEU A 29 -4.31 -8.83 -6.95
N GLU A 30 -3.37 -9.63 -6.48
CA GLU A 30 -2.58 -9.28 -5.32
C GLU A 30 -1.76 -8.06 -5.74
N VAL A 31 -2.28 -6.88 -5.42
CA VAL A 31 -1.62 -5.62 -5.74
C VAL A 31 -0.68 -5.36 -4.58
N LYS A 32 0.62 -5.63 -4.79
CA LYS A 32 1.63 -5.20 -3.85
C LYS A 32 1.76 -3.68 -3.94
N PRO A 33 1.51 -2.92 -2.86
CA PRO A 33 1.83 -1.50 -2.84
C PRO A 33 3.31 -1.32 -3.13
N ASP A 34 3.62 -0.51 -4.12
CA ASP A 34 4.98 -0.13 -4.44
C ASP A 34 5.35 1.08 -3.58
N VAL A 35 6.49 0.97 -2.92
CA VAL A 35 7.04 2.03 -2.09
C VAL A 35 8.36 2.41 -2.72
N MET A 36 8.51 3.68 -3.05
CA MET A 36 9.78 4.23 -3.52
C MET A 36 10.30 5.17 -2.45
N ILE A 37 11.61 5.08 -2.19
CA ILE A 37 12.31 5.96 -1.26
C ILE A 37 13.21 6.86 -2.11
N PRO A 38 12.77 8.10 -2.44
CA PRO A 38 13.48 8.94 -3.40
C PRO A 38 14.88 9.37 -2.95
N THR A 39 15.15 9.27 -1.65
CA THR A 39 16.45 9.62 -1.06
C THR A 39 16.93 8.46 -0.23
N ALA A 40 18.16 8.01 -0.48
CA ALA A 40 18.73 6.87 0.24
C ALA A 40 18.92 7.14 1.75
N GLU A 41 19.08 8.41 2.13
CA GLU A 41 19.48 8.81 3.48
C GLU A 41 18.68 10.01 3.98
N TYR A 42 18.36 9.99 5.28
CA TYR A 42 17.75 11.10 6.00
C TYR A 42 18.49 11.35 7.31
N ARG A 43 18.74 12.61 7.63
CA ARG A 43 19.36 13.07 8.87
C ARG A 43 18.55 14.25 9.40
N VAL A 44 18.21 14.20 10.68
CA VAL A 44 17.39 15.24 11.32
C VAL A 44 18.09 16.61 11.31
N THR A 45 19.42 16.65 11.38
CA THR A 45 20.19 17.88 11.60
C THR A 45 20.52 18.68 10.34
N ASP A 46 20.47 18.08 9.15
CA ASP A 46 20.93 18.69 7.90
C ASP A 46 20.03 18.39 6.68
N SER A 47 18.87 17.76 6.89
CA SER A 47 17.87 17.53 5.83
C SER A 47 16.98 18.76 5.58
N SER A 48 16.73 19.05 4.30
CA SER A 48 15.71 20.04 3.89
C SER A 48 14.28 19.47 3.91
N ALA A 49 14.14 18.15 3.96
CA ALA A 49 12.85 17.47 4.11
C ALA A 49 12.57 17.18 5.59
N PRO A 50 11.29 17.18 6.02
CA PRO A 50 10.91 16.99 7.42
C PRO A 50 11.06 15.55 7.94
N GLY A 51 11.44 14.62 7.06
CA GLY A 51 11.58 13.20 7.32
C GLY A 51 12.17 12.46 6.12
N LEU A 52 12.34 11.14 6.26
CA LEU A 52 12.64 10.24 5.16
C LEU A 52 11.45 10.18 4.19
N PRO A 53 11.60 10.62 2.93
CA PRO A 53 10.51 10.65 1.97
C PRO A 53 10.15 9.24 1.49
N MET A 54 8.85 8.99 1.33
CA MET A 54 8.32 7.79 0.69
C MET A 54 7.22 8.18 -0.29
N LEU A 55 7.37 7.76 -1.54
CA LEU A 55 6.34 7.82 -2.56
C LEU A 55 5.64 6.45 -2.60
N ILE A 56 4.33 6.44 -2.43
CA ILE A 56 3.58 5.19 -2.33
C ILE A 56 2.56 5.10 -3.46
N THR A 57 2.64 4.04 -4.26
CA THR A 57 1.68 3.76 -5.33
C THR A 57 1.07 2.37 -5.14
N ALA A 58 -0.19 2.22 -5.50
CA ALA A 58 -0.86 0.94 -5.57
C ALA A 58 -1.94 1.02 -6.66
N GLU A 59 -1.79 0.21 -7.71
CA GLU A 59 -2.74 0.19 -8.82
C GLU A 59 -4.09 -0.36 -8.36
N GLY A 60 -5.18 0.31 -8.72
CA GLY A 60 -6.54 -0.12 -8.34
C GLY A 60 -6.90 0.10 -6.87
N ALA A 61 -6.03 0.71 -6.05
CA ALA A 61 -6.37 1.08 -4.69
C ALA A 61 -7.13 2.41 -4.61
N ASP A 62 -8.24 2.42 -3.87
CA ASP A 62 -8.99 3.66 -3.57
C ASP A 62 -8.38 4.38 -2.36
N VAL A 63 -7.82 3.60 -1.43
CA VAL A 63 -7.23 4.08 -0.17
C VAL A 63 -5.99 3.26 0.14
N ILE A 64 -4.94 3.94 0.57
CA ILE A 64 -3.75 3.31 1.13
C ILE A 64 -3.67 3.72 2.60
N LYS A 65 -3.58 2.73 3.49
CA LYS A 65 -3.36 2.93 4.92
C LYS A 65 -1.89 2.67 5.23
N VAL A 66 -1.26 3.61 5.91
CA VAL A 66 0.14 3.53 6.33
C VAL A 66 0.20 3.52 7.84
N GLN A 67 0.95 2.59 8.41
CA GLN A 67 1.14 2.44 9.85
C GLN A 67 2.62 2.32 10.19
N ALA A 68 3.09 3.06 11.18
CA ALA A 68 4.45 2.95 11.72
C ALA A 68 4.42 2.29 13.10
N THR A 69 5.43 1.48 13.43
CA THR A 69 5.62 0.94 14.79
C THR A 69 6.16 1.99 15.76
N SER A 70 6.93 2.96 15.26
CA SER A 70 7.47 4.10 16.01
C SER A 70 7.76 5.28 15.08
N GLY A 71 8.19 6.40 15.66
CA GLY A 71 8.38 7.66 14.94
C GLY A 71 7.06 8.32 14.62
N ASN A 72 7.04 9.16 13.59
CA ASN A 72 5.85 9.84 13.12
C ASN A 72 5.78 9.88 11.60
N LEU A 73 4.58 9.65 11.09
CA LEU A 73 4.24 9.87 9.70
C LEU A 73 3.83 11.33 9.52
N LEU A 74 4.40 11.99 8.51
CA LEU A 74 4.22 13.40 8.24
C LEU A 74 3.69 13.62 6.82
N LEU A 75 2.88 14.66 6.66
CA LEU A 75 2.53 15.22 5.35
C LEU A 75 3.20 16.59 5.20
N TRP A 76 3.78 16.83 4.04
CA TRP A 76 4.33 18.12 3.65
C TRP A 76 4.06 18.34 2.17
N ASN A 77 2.86 18.80 1.87
CA ASN A 77 2.33 18.92 0.51
C ASN A 77 1.68 20.31 0.32
N PRO A 78 1.63 20.84 -0.90
CA PRO A 78 0.85 22.05 -1.20
C PRO A 78 -0.63 21.87 -0.82
N PRO A 79 -1.35 22.98 -0.55
CA PRO A 79 -0.95 24.37 -0.78
C PRO A 79 -0.33 25.09 0.42
N ASP A 80 -0.43 24.56 1.64
CA ASP A 80 0.03 25.30 2.83
C ASP A 80 1.53 25.13 3.10
N TYR A 81 2.18 24.13 2.47
CA TYR A 81 3.59 23.80 2.63
C TYR A 81 4.01 23.65 4.10
N LYS A 82 3.06 23.28 4.97
CA LYS A 82 3.32 23.03 6.39
C LYS A 82 3.57 21.56 6.63
N VAL A 83 4.35 21.27 7.66
CA VAL A 83 4.54 19.90 8.15
C VAL A 83 3.36 19.56 9.05
N HIS A 84 2.64 18.52 8.68
CA HIS A 84 1.51 18.00 9.45
C HIS A 84 1.91 16.66 10.05
N ASN A 85 2.10 16.60 11.37
CA ASN A 85 2.29 15.34 12.07
C ASN A 85 0.96 14.56 12.10
N LYS A 86 0.98 13.30 11.64
CA LYS A 86 -0.17 12.38 11.64
C LYS A 86 -0.05 11.25 12.66
N GLY A 87 1.03 11.22 13.45
CA GLY A 87 1.29 10.15 14.41
C GLY A 87 1.70 8.86 13.71
N LEU A 88 1.22 7.74 14.23
CA LEU A 88 1.61 6.40 13.77
C LEU A 88 0.75 5.87 12.62
N GLU A 89 -0.34 6.54 12.24
CA GLU A 89 -1.22 6.07 11.18
C GLU A 89 -1.74 7.22 10.32
N LEU A 90 -1.77 7.02 9.00
CA LEU A 90 -2.47 7.91 8.08
C LEU A 90 -3.10 7.15 6.91
N LYS A 91 -4.04 7.83 6.25
CA LYS A 91 -4.65 7.37 4.99
C LYS A 91 -4.28 8.35 3.88
N ILE A 92 -3.84 7.81 2.75
CA ILE A 92 -3.44 8.53 1.55
C ILE A 92 -4.04 7.89 0.30
N LYS A 93 -3.90 8.58 -0.83
CA LYS A 93 -4.18 8.06 -2.16
C LYS A 93 -2.91 7.51 -2.79
N SER A 94 -3.09 6.68 -3.80
CA SER A 94 -1.99 6.23 -4.67
C SER A 94 -1.33 7.45 -5.33
N GLY A 95 0.00 7.52 -5.27
CA GLY A 95 0.81 8.62 -5.79
C GLY A 95 1.11 9.74 -4.79
N ASP A 96 0.58 9.68 -3.56
CA ASP A 96 0.92 10.65 -2.52
C ASP A 96 2.35 10.39 -2.00
N GLN A 97 3.08 11.49 -1.75
CA GLN A 97 4.32 11.47 -1.00
C GLN A 97 4.05 11.74 0.48
N ILE A 98 4.64 10.92 1.33
CA ILE A 98 4.64 11.07 2.78
C ILE A 98 6.07 11.06 3.29
N TYR A 99 6.23 11.37 4.57
CA TYR A 99 7.53 11.33 5.23
C TYR A 99 7.43 10.55 6.54
N TRP A 100 8.52 9.92 6.94
CA TRP A 100 8.66 9.36 8.28
C TRP A 100 9.79 10.08 9.02
N SER A 101 9.61 10.37 10.31
CA SER A 101 10.60 11.08 11.11
C SER A 101 10.66 10.52 12.53
N PRO A 102 11.85 10.43 13.14
CA PRO A 102 12.01 9.99 14.53
C PRO A 102 11.66 11.09 15.54
N MET A 103 11.10 12.22 15.08
CA MET A 103 10.80 13.39 15.91
C MET A 103 9.33 13.42 16.31
N ASP A 104 9.01 13.82 17.54
CA ASP A 104 7.66 13.83 18.13
C ASP A 104 6.73 14.98 17.66
N GLY A 105 7.14 15.75 16.65
CA GLY A 105 6.42 16.93 16.19
C GLY A 105 6.64 18.18 17.06
N GLU A 106 7.24 18.05 18.26
CA GLU A 106 7.70 19.15 19.11
C GLU A 106 9.23 19.34 19.05
N ASN A 107 9.87 18.83 17.99
CA ASN A 107 11.33 18.79 17.83
C ASN A 107 12.08 18.00 18.91
N LYS A 108 11.44 17.04 19.58
CA LYS A 108 12.16 16.07 20.41
C LYS A 108 12.31 14.77 19.65
N GLN A 109 13.50 14.19 19.74
CA GLN A 109 13.73 12.86 19.22
C GLN A 109 13.05 11.84 20.11
N ILE A 110 12.27 10.94 19.51
CA ILE A 110 11.66 9.82 20.19
C ILE A 110 12.74 8.76 20.43
N ASP A 111 12.73 8.16 21.61
CA ASP A 111 13.46 6.92 21.85
C ASP A 111 12.80 5.81 21.04
N GLU A 112 13.34 5.55 19.85
CA GLU A 112 12.81 4.53 18.96
C GLU A 112 13.36 3.15 19.30
N PRO A 113 12.52 2.10 19.22
CA PRO A 113 13.00 0.73 19.25
C PRO A 113 14.03 0.49 18.13
N GLN A 114 14.88 -0.53 18.32
CA GLN A 114 15.70 -1.05 17.23
C GLN A 114 14.76 -1.48 16.10
N ASP A 115 15.01 -0.96 14.89
CA ASP A 115 14.29 -1.28 13.65
C ASP A 115 12.80 -0.84 13.59
N PRO A 116 12.52 0.48 13.49
CA PRO A 116 11.18 0.96 13.14
C PRO A 116 10.68 0.33 11.84
N LYS A 117 9.40 -0.02 11.79
CA LYS A 117 8.76 -0.65 10.64
C LYS A 117 7.55 0.13 10.20
N ILE A 118 7.41 0.30 8.89
CA ILE A 118 6.25 0.92 8.25
C ILE A 118 5.51 -0.17 7.47
N THR A 119 4.22 -0.31 7.74
CA THR A 119 3.31 -1.21 7.03
C THR A 119 2.41 -0.39 6.12
N VAL A 120 2.39 -0.76 4.84
CA VAL A 120 1.58 -0.10 3.81
C VAL A 120 0.53 -1.09 3.33
N MET A 121 -0.75 -0.75 3.43
CA MET A 121 -1.87 -1.60 3.05
C MET A 121 -2.74 -0.90 2.01
N ALA A 122 -2.91 -1.51 0.85
CA ALA A 122 -3.80 -1.02 -0.21
C ALA A 122 -5.19 -1.61 -0.07
N TYR A 123 -6.22 -0.77 -0.23
CA TYR A 123 -7.63 -1.16 -0.17
C TYR A 123 -8.37 -0.73 -1.44
N HIS A 124 -9.26 -1.59 -1.92
CA HIS A 124 -10.26 -1.30 -2.94
C HIS A 124 -11.63 -1.75 -2.45
N ASN A 125 -12.63 -0.87 -2.50
CA ASN A 125 -13.98 -1.13 -1.96
C ASN A 125 -13.96 -1.71 -0.52
N ASN A 126 -13.13 -1.11 0.36
CA ASN A 126 -12.89 -1.53 1.74
C ASN A 126 -12.29 -2.94 1.94
N LYS A 127 -11.89 -3.64 0.86
CA LYS A 127 -11.16 -4.90 0.94
C LYS A 127 -9.67 -4.64 0.73
N GLN A 128 -8.83 -5.20 1.60
CA GLN A 128 -7.38 -5.15 1.42
C GLN A 128 -6.99 -5.96 0.18
N ILE A 129 -6.28 -5.33 -0.74
CA ILE A 129 -5.83 -5.91 -2.01
C ILE A 129 -4.31 -6.16 -2.04
N GLY A 130 -3.58 -5.65 -1.05
CA GLY A 130 -2.23 -6.10 -0.74
C GLY A 130 -1.53 -5.28 0.34
N THR A 131 -0.31 -5.71 0.64
CA THR A 131 0.50 -5.17 1.74
C THR A 131 1.97 -5.11 1.32
N SER A 132 2.67 -4.09 1.79
CA SER A 132 4.12 -3.95 1.70
C SER A 132 4.68 -3.45 3.03
N PHE A 133 5.99 -3.57 3.20
CA PHE A 133 6.69 -3.17 4.40
C PHE A 133 7.93 -2.34 4.03
N VAL A 134 8.27 -1.40 4.91
CA VAL A 134 9.55 -0.69 4.90
C VAL A 134 10.17 -0.85 6.27
N GLU A 135 11.42 -1.29 6.31
CA GLU A 135 12.24 -1.31 7.52
C GLU A 135 13.09 -0.04 7.53
N ILE A 136 13.14 0.61 8.68
CA ILE A 136 13.94 1.81 8.87
C ILE A 136 15.15 1.44 9.70
N HIS A 137 16.33 1.80 9.20
CA HIS A 137 17.59 1.55 9.89
C HIS A 137 18.25 2.86 10.26
N LYS A 138 18.87 2.89 11.44
CA LYS A 138 19.68 4.01 11.91
C LYS A 138 21.12 3.57 12.06
N ASN A 139 22.06 4.25 11.39
CA ASN A 139 23.48 3.97 11.59
C ASN A 139 24.07 4.72 12.80
N ALA A 140 25.31 4.41 13.17
CA ALA A 140 26.01 5.04 14.30
C ALA A 140 26.20 6.56 14.15
N LEU A 141 26.11 7.09 12.92
CA LEU A 141 26.20 8.51 12.63
C LEU A 141 24.83 9.21 12.69
N GLY A 142 23.76 8.51 13.04
CA GLY A 142 22.40 9.06 13.11
C GLY A 142 21.73 9.26 11.74
N VAL A 143 22.20 8.57 10.69
CA VAL A 143 21.51 8.52 9.39
C VAL A 143 20.43 7.46 9.43
N TYR A 144 19.26 7.83 8.92
CA TYR A 144 18.13 6.95 8.70
C TYR A 144 18.05 6.55 7.23
N THR A 145 17.87 5.27 6.97
CA THR A 145 17.63 4.71 5.63
C THR A 145 16.40 3.83 5.68
N GLY A 146 15.69 3.70 4.57
CA GLY A 146 14.60 2.73 4.45
C GLY A 146 14.96 1.59 3.52
N GLU A 147 14.56 0.39 3.86
CA GLU A 147 14.75 -0.83 3.09
C GLU A 147 13.41 -1.53 2.88
N ILE A 148 13.18 -2.05 1.68
CA ILE A 148 11.98 -2.84 1.37
C ILE A 148 12.43 -4.30 1.35
N PRO A 149 12.03 -5.12 2.33
CA PRO A 149 12.49 -6.50 2.40
C PRO A 149 12.06 -7.27 1.15
N GLU A 150 13.01 -8.02 0.58
CA GLU A 150 12.72 -8.93 -0.52
C GLU A 150 11.72 -10.00 -0.07
N VAL A 151 10.68 -10.23 -0.89
CA VAL A 151 9.76 -11.34 -0.68
C VAL A 151 10.47 -12.58 -1.21
N LYS A 152 10.91 -13.45 -0.30
CA LYS A 152 11.47 -14.78 -0.64
C LYS A 152 10.39 -15.74 -1.12
#